data_AF-A0A2G2XJ70-F1
#
_entry.id   AF-A0A2G2XJ70-F1
#
_cell.length_a   1.000
_cell.length_b   1.000
_cell.length_c   1.000
_cell.angle_alpha   90.00
_cell.angle_beta   90.00
_cell.angle_gamma   90.00
#
_symmetry.space_group_name_H-M   'P 1'
#
loop_
_entity.id
_entity.type
_entity.pdbx_description
1 polymer ?
#
loop_
_entity_poly.entity_id
_entity_poly.type
_entity_poly.pdbx_seq_one_letter_code
_entity_poly.pdbx_strand_id
1 'polypeptide(L)'
;MGISVFKDDVKLERGKHISTELLKAIEESRIAIIIFSEDYASSTWCLEELATIMECVDQKEQTAYPVFYNVEPSDLRMKGEKSSFAKALEKHVEDFKAYKPEADHMDYAMQRLGKRYLALREAKRNQTIRDNLEKVQRWKNALHRAAGIAGLDVRKTANG
;
A
#
# COMPACT_ATOMS: atom_id res chain seq x y z
N MET A 1 -26.73 2.54 -21.90
CA MET A 1 -25.42 2.71 -21.23
C MET A 1 -25.61 2.40 -19.76
N GLY A 2 -24.73 1.61 -19.17
CA GLY A 2 -24.80 1.21 -17.77
C GLY A 2 -23.50 1.55 -17.03
N ILE A 3 -23.56 1.57 -15.71
CA ILE A 3 -22.38 1.73 -14.86
C ILE A 3 -21.80 0.34 -14.62
N SER A 4 -20.55 0.11 -15.04
CA SER A 4 -19.80 -1.09 -14.67
C SER A 4 -19.05 -0.80 -13.37
N VAL A 5 -19.15 -1.71 -12.39
CA VAL A 5 -18.53 -1.57 -11.09
C VAL A 5 -17.59 -2.75 -10.87
N PHE A 6 -16.32 -2.44 -10.60
CA PHE A 6 -15.38 -3.40 -10.05
C PHE A 6 -15.31 -3.15 -8.54
N LYS A 7 -15.65 -4.17 -7.75
CA LYS A 7 -15.50 -4.14 -6.29
C LYS A 7 -14.33 -5.04 -5.94
N ASP A 8 -13.33 -4.47 -5.27
CA ASP A 8 -12.25 -5.29 -4.74
C ASP A 8 -12.77 -6.25 -3.65
N ASP A 9 -12.34 -7.50 -3.72
CA ASP A 9 -12.62 -8.51 -2.70
C ASP A 9 -11.52 -8.45 -1.65
N VAL A 10 -11.76 -7.70 -0.58
CA VAL A 10 -10.87 -7.53 0.60
C VAL A 10 -10.50 -8.88 1.28
N LYS A 11 -11.03 -10.01 0.81
CA LYS A 11 -10.74 -11.37 1.27
C LYS A 11 -9.51 -12.01 0.61
N LEU A 12 -8.73 -11.29 -0.20
CA LEU A 12 -7.51 -11.86 -0.77
C LEU A 12 -6.47 -12.08 0.34
N GLU A 13 -6.22 -13.36 0.62
CA GLU A 13 -5.26 -13.87 1.59
C GLU A 13 -3.89 -13.19 1.48
N ARG A 14 -3.28 -12.89 2.63
CA ARG A 14 -1.87 -12.44 2.71
C ARG A 14 -0.99 -13.31 1.81
N GLY A 15 -0.35 -12.70 0.81
CA GLY A 15 0.66 -13.34 -0.02
C GLY A 15 0.28 -13.63 -1.48
N LYS A 16 -0.92 -13.27 -1.96
CA LYS A 16 -1.16 -13.24 -3.42
C LYS A 16 -0.47 -12.00 -4.04
N HIS A 17 -0.34 -11.91 -5.36
CA HIS A 17 0.07 -10.67 -6.04
C HIS A 17 -1.19 -9.89 -6.43
N ILE A 18 -1.12 -8.54 -6.49
CA ILE A 18 -2.19 -7.73 -7.08
C ILE A 18 -2.54 -8.36 -8.41
N SER A 19 -3.78 -8.85 -8.53
CA SER A 19 -4.14 -9.56 -9.76
C SER A 19 -3.99 -8.56 -10.90
N THR A 20 -3.44 -9.04 -12.01
CA THR A 20 -3.34 -8.23 -13.23
C THR A 20 -4.69 -7.68 -13.65
N GLU A 21 -5.78 -8.40 -13.34
CA GLU A 21 -7.16 -7.96 -13.55
C GLU A 21 -7.55 -6.76 -12.67
N LEU A 22 -7.17 -6.74 -11.39
CA LEU A 22 -7.43 -5.62 -10.49
C LEU A 22 -6.65 -4.37 -10.89
N LEU A 23 -5.36 -4.49 -11.21
CA LEU A 23 -4.58 -3.34 -11.72
C LEU A 23 -5.18 -2.80 -13.01
N LYS A 24 -5.54 -3.69 -13.93
CA LYS A 24 -6.20 -3.30 -15.18
C LYS A 24 -7.54 -2.61 -14.93
N ALA A 25 -8.36 -3.12 -14.00
CA ALA A 25 -9.62 -2.50 -13.63
C ALA A 25 -9.43 -1.10 -13.04
N ILE A 26 -8.43 -0.90 -12.17
CA ILE A 26 -8.07 0.43 -11.65
C ILE A 26 -7.65 1.34 -12.80
N GLU A 27 -6.78 0.87 -13.68
CA GLU A 27 -6.22 1.66 -14.77
C GLU A 27 -7.23 2.04 -15.86
N GLU A 28 -8.22 1.20 -16.12
CA GLU A 28 -9.28 1.42 -17.13
C GLU A 28 -10.51 2.14 -16.56
N SER A 29 -10.59 2.28 -15.22
CA SER A 29 -11.71 2.96 -14.56
C SER A 29 -11.63 4.48 -14.72
N ARG A 30 -12.77 5.11 -15.02
CA ARG A 30 -12.89 6.57 -15.02
C ARG A 30 -12.98 7.16 -13.61
N ILE A 31 -13.54 6.38 -12.69
CA ILE A 31 -13.82 6.81 -11.32
C ILE A 31 -13.31 5.75 -10.35
N ALA A 32 -12.60 6.18 -9.32
CA ALA A 32 -12.22 5.35 -8.17
C ALA A 32 -12.92 5.86 -6.91
N ILE A 33 -13.63 4.99 -6.17
CA ILE A 33 -14.19 5.30 -4.85
C ILE A 33 -13.28 4.63 -3.82
N ILE A 34 -12.65 5.44 -2.97
CA ILE A 34 -11.66 4.96 -2.01
C ILE A 34 -12.28 5.00 -0.61
N ILE A 35 -12.44 3.84 0.03
CA ILE A 35 -13.02 3.78 1.38
C ILE A 35 -11.89 3.67 2.39
N PHE A 36 -11.56 4.78 3.04
CA PHE A 36 -10.58 4.81 4.12
C PHE A 36 -11.24 4.38 5.43
N SER A 37 -10.80 3.25 5.96
CA SER A 37 -11.11 2.73 7.30
C SER A 37 -9.90 2.82 8.21
N GLU A 38 -10.10 2.59 9.52
CA GLU A 38 -9.04 2.62 10.52
C GLU A 38 -7.90 1.62 10.22
N ASP A 39 -8.22 0.49 9.61
CA ASP A 39 -7.31 -0.61 9.27
C ASP A 39 -6.78 -0.56 7.82
N TYR A 40 -7.20 0.42 7.01
CA TYR A 40 -6.84 0.52 5.59
C TYR A 40 -5.33 0.40 5.36
N ALA A 41 -4.53 1.16 6.12
CA ALA A 41 -3.07 1.15 5.99
C ALA A 41 -2.38 -0.09 6.55
N SER A 42 -3.10 -0.97 7.25
CA SER A 42 -2.53 -2.25 7.71
C SER A 42 -2.32 -3.25 6.56
N SER A 43 -3.03 -3.07 5.44
CA SER A 43 -2.89 -3.87 4.22
C SER A 43 -1.92 -3.20 3.26
N THR A 44 -0.81 -3.87 2.94
CA THR A 44 0.09 -3.42 1.86
C THR A 44 -0.65 -3.36 0.52
N TRP A 45 -1.68 -4.18 0.33
CA TRP A 45 -2.48 -4.17 -0.89
C TRP A 45 -3.23 -2.86 -1.08
N CYS A 46 -3.99 -2.45 -0.07
CA CYS A 46 -4.75 -1.21 -0.12
C CYS A 46 -3.83 -0.01 -0.33
N LEU A 47 -2.61 -0.04 0.22
CA LEU A 47 -1.61 1.01 0.02
C LEU A 47 -1.04 1.02 -1.40
N GLU A 48 -0.79 -0.14 -2.01
CA GLU A 48 -0.36 -0.23 -3.40
C GLU A 48 -1.49 0.18 -4.37
N GLU A 49 -2.72 -0.28 -4.15
CA GLU A 49 -3.89 0.15 -4.93
C GLU A 49 -4.08 1.67 -4.87
N LEU A 50 -4.04 2.26 -3.67
CA LEU A 50 -4.12 3.70 -3.50
C LEU A 50 -3.04 4.40 -4.31
N ALA A 51 -1.81 3.90 -4.25
CA ALA A 51 -0.71 4.49 -4.98
C ALA A 51 -0.91 4.40 -6.51
N THR A 52 -1.45 3.29 -7.01
CA THR A 52 -1.81 3.13 -8.44
C THR A 52 -2.98 4.05 -8.84
N ILE A 53 -4.01 4.18 -8.00
CA ILE A 53 -5.12 5.12 -8.22
C ILE A 53 -4.59 6.55 -8.31
N MET A 54 -3.71 6.97 -7.39
CA MET A 54 -3.13 8.31 -7.40
C MET A 54 -2.26 8.57 -8.64
N GLU A 55 -1.59 7.55 -9.18
CA GLU A 55 -0.90 7.66 -10.48
C GLU A 55 -1.88 7.82 -11.64
N CYS A 56 -3.00 7.10 -11.64
CA CYS A 56 -4.04 7.23 -12.65
C CYS A 56 -4.75 8.59 -12.60
N VAL A 57 -4.95 9.15 -11.40
CA VAL A 57 -5.44 10.52 -11.23
C VAL A 57 -4.51 11.53 -11.89
N ASP A 58 -3.19 11.34 -11.79
CA ASP A 58 -2.20 12.25 -12.38
C ASP A 58 -2.03 12.08 -13.90
N GLN A 59 -2.06 10.83 -14.38
CA GLN A 59 -1.61 10.49 -15.73
C GLN A 59 -2.75 10.14 -16.69
N LYS A 60 -3.93 9.80 -16.18
CA LYS A 60 -5.04 9.21 -16.97
C LYS A 60 -6.38 9.91 -16.75
N GLU A 61 -6.39 11.10 -16.15
CA GLU A 61 -7.61 11.89 -15.88
C GLU A 61 -8.67 11.13 -15.06
N GLN A 62 -8.27 10.09 -14.32
CA GLN A 62 -9.16 9.36 -13.43
C GLN A 62 -9.62 10.28 -12.29
N THR A 63 -10.90 10.22 -11.92
CA THR A 63 -11.42 10.95 -10.77
C THR A 63 -11.49 10.06 -9.54
N ALA A 64 -10.88 10.47 -8.43
CA ALA A 64 -10.96 9.75 -7.16
C ALA A 64 -11.93 10.43 -6.19
N TYR A 65 -12.79 9.64 -5.54
CA TYR A 65 -13.71 10.07 -4.48
C TYR A 65 -13.38 9.34 -3.17
N PRO A 66 -12.72 10.00 -2.22
CA PRO A 66 -12.46 9.40 -0.93
C PRO A 66 -13.71 9.43 -0.03
N VAL A 67 -13.95 8.33 0.65
CA VAL A 67 -14.95 8.12 1.69
C VAL A 67 -14.20 7.85 2.99
N PHE A 68 -14.39 8.71 3.98
CA PHE A 68 -13.75 8.59 5.29
C PHE A 68 -14.70 7.86 6.25
N TYR A 69 -14.43 6.57 6.48
CA TYR A 69 -15.22 5.70 7.34
C TYR A 69 -14.54 5.56 8.71
N ASN A 70 -15.07 6.28 9.71
CA ASN A 70 -14.52 6.34 11.07
C ASN A 70 -13.06 6.82 11.18
N VAL A 71 -12.60 7.61 10.20
CA VAL A 71 -11.27 8.23 10.20
C VAL A 71 -11.37 9.70 9.78
N GLU A 72 -10.40 10.51 10.19
CA GLU A 72 -10.25 11.89 9.72
C GLU A 72 -9.22 11.98 8.59
N PRO A 73 -9.35 12.94 7.65
CA PRO A 73 -8.28 13.23 6.69
C PRO A 73 -6.93 13.58 7.36
N SER A 74 -6.93 14.08 8.60
CA SER A 74 -5.70 14.31 9.37
C SER A 74 -4.98 13.02 9.76
N ASP A 75 -5.69 11.91 9.91
CA ASP A 75 -5.12 10.61 10.26
C ASP A 75 -4.25 10.10 9.11
N LEU A 76 -4.74 10.23 7.87
CA LEU A 76 -4.00 9.92 6.65
C LEU A 76 -2.76 10.80 6.48
N ARG A 77 -2.81 12.06 6.94
CA ARG A 77 -1.65 12.96 6.96
C ARG A 77 -0.66 12.66 8.09
N MET A 78 -0.94 11.67 8.95
CA MET A 78 -0.09 11.24 10.06
C MET A 78 0.22 12.38 11.07
N LYS A 79 -0.68 13.35 11.23
CA LYS A 79 -0.46 14.55 12.07
C LYS A 79 -0.70 14.34 13.57
N GLY A 80 -0.77 13.10 14.06
CA GLY A 80 -0.99 12.82 15.49
C GLY A 80 -0.45 11.46 15.92
N GLU A 81 0.07 11.39 17.15
CA GLU A 81 0.70 10.19 17.76
C GLU A 81 -0.23 8.97 17.82
N LYS A 82 -1.55 9.20 17.73
CA LYS A 82 -2.58 8.15 17.77
C LYS A 82 -3.04 7.66 16.39
N SER A 83 -2.56 8.25 15.29
CA SER A 83 -2.97 7.86 13.92
C SER A 83 -2.69 6.37 13.68
N SER A 84 -3.74 5.62 13.34
CA SER A 84 -3.62 4.20 12.96
C SER A 84 -2.77 4.04 11.69
N PHE A 85 -2.85 5.01 10.77
CA PHE A 85 -2.06 5.04 9.54
C PHE A 85 -0.57 5.20 9.81
N ALA A 86 -0.19 6.10 10.73
CA ALA A 86 1.20 6.28 11.12
C ALA A 86 1.79 4.98 11.70
N LYS A 87 1.06 4.36 12.64
CA LYS A 87 1.46 3.10 13.29
C LYS A 87 1.57 1.94 12.29
N ALA A 88 0.64 1.85 11.34
CA ALA A 88 0.66 0.81 10.33
C ALA A 88 1.88 0.95 9.39
N LEU A 89 2.21 2.18 8.96
CA LEU A 89 3.38 2.43 8.12
C LEU A 89 4.71 2.19 8.86
N GLU A 90 4.78 2.53 10.14
CA GLU A 90 5.93 2.20 11.00
C GLU A 90 6.11 0.68 11.09
N LYS A 91 5.03 -0.05 11.34
CA LYS A 91 5.04 -1.52 11.36
C LYS A 91 5.53 -2.12 10.05
N HIS A 92 5.07 -1.63 8.89
CA HIS A 92 5.56 -2.13 7.59
C HIS A 92 7.07 -1.93 7.43
N VAL A 93 7.61 -0.78 7.88
CA VAL A 93 9.06 -0.52 7.88
C VAL A 93 9.81 -1.50 8.77
N GLU A 94 9.30 -1.78 9.97
CA GLU A 94 9.88 -2.76 10.88
C GLU A 94 9.86 -4.17 10.28
N ASP A 95 8.71 -4.60 9.76
CA ASP A 95 8.53 -5.90 9.12
C ASP A 95 9.47 -6.08 7.91
N PHE A 96 9.64 -5.04 7.07
CA PHE A 96 10.56 -5.06 5.94
C PHE A 96 12.03 -5.12 6.34
N LYS A 97 12.42 -4.50 7.46
CA LYS A 97 13.78 -4.60 8.00
C LYS A 97 14.04 -5.93 8.69
N ALA A 98 13.02 -6.50 9.32
CA ALA A 98 13.10 -7.77 10.03
C ALA A 98 13.06 -8.98 9.08
N TYR A 99 12.52 -8.82 7.86
CA TYR A 99 12.44 -9.88 6.87
C TYR A 99 13.81 -10.48 6.54
N LYS A 100 13.95 -11.77 6.82
CA LYS A 100 15.09 -12.59 6.45
C LYS A 100 14.56 -13.69 5.52
N PRO A 101 14.92 -13.71 4.23
CA PRO A 101 14.56 -14.85 3.39
C PRO A 101 15.18 -16.11 4.01
N GLU A 102 14.39 -17.18 4.10
CA GLU A 102 14.86 -18.47 4.58
C GLU A 102 16.17 -18.83 3.88
N ALA A 103 17.16 -19.24 4.66
CA ALA A 103 18.39 -19.77 4.10
C ALA A 103 18.04 -21.16 3.57
N ASP A 104 17.77 -21.27 2.27
CA ASP A 104 17.67 -22.55 1.59
C ASP A 104 18.88 -23.42 1.99
N HIS A 105 18.58 -24.68 2.26
CA HIS A 105 19.45 -25.73 2.78
C HIS A 105 20.66 -25.98 1.85
N MET A 106 21.63 -25.06 1.82
CA MET A 106 22.80 -25.09 0.92
C MET A 106 24.11 -25.07 1.70
N ASP A 107 24.27 -26.02 2.63
CA ASP A 107 25.47 -26.14 3.46
C ASP A 107 26.74 -26.47 2.63
N TYR A 108 26.57 -27.18 1.51
CA TYR A 108 27.68 -27.63 0.67
C TYR A 108 28.24 -26.55 -0.28
N ALA A 109 27.40 -25.67 -0.84
CA ALA A 109 27.86 -24.60 -1.73
C ALA A 109 28.51 -23.42 -0.96
N MET A 110 28.14 -23.25 0.31
CA MET A 110 28.63 -22.19 1.19
C MET A 110 30.13 -22.33 1.51
N GLN A 111 30.68 -23.55 1.58
CA GLN A 111 32.13 -23.74 1.80
C GLN A 111 33.00 -23.19 0.65
N ARG A 112 32.51 -23.20 -0.59
CA ARG A 112 33.30 -22.82 -1.77
C ARG A 112 33.09 -21.38 -2.22
N LEU A 113 31.92 -20.80 -1.95
CA LEU A 113 31.56 -19.43 -2.35
C LEU A 113 31.49 -18.43 -1.17
N GLY A 114 31.79 -18.89 0.05
CA GLY A 114 31.45 -18.25 1.34
C GLY A 114 31.41 -16.72 1.35
N LYS A 115 32.52 -16.03 1.04
CA LYS A 115 32.58 -14.55 1.11
C LYS A 115 31.78 -13.87 -0.02
N ARG A 116 31.89 -14.37 -1.26
CA ARG A 116 31.20 -13.77 -2.41
C ARG A 116 29.70 -13.98 -2.34
N TYR A 117 29.27 -15.17 -1.95
CA TYR A 117 27.86 -15.48 -1.75
C TYR A 117 27.25 -14.67 -0.61
N LEU A 118 27.94 -14.53 0.53
CA LEU A 118 27.47 -13.70 1.64
C LEU A 118 27.32 -12.24 1.22
N ALA A 119 28.32 -11.67 0.54
CA ALA A 119 28.27 -10.30 0.04
C ALA A 119 27.11 -10.08 -0.96
N LEU A 120 26.89 -11.03 -1.88
CA LEU A 120 25.76 -10.96 -2.82
C LEU A 120 24.40 -11.05 -2.09
N ARG A 121 24.29 -11.92 -1.08
CA ARG A 121 23.08 -12.05 -0.25
C ARG A 121 22.80 -10.78 0.54
N GLU A 122 23.82 -10.17 1.13
CA GLU A 122 23.71 -8.89 1.83
C GLU A 122 23.33 -7.75 0.90
N ALA A 123 23.97 -7.65 -0.27
CA ALA A 123 23.64 -6.66 -1.28
C ALA A 123 22.19 -6.80 -1.75
N LYS A 124 21.74 -8.03 -2.06
CA LYS A 124 20.35 -8.31 -2.46
C LYS A 124 19.37 -7.94 -1.34
N ARG A 125 19.66 -8.29 -0.09
CA ARG A 125 18.84 -7.93 1.07
C ARG A 125 18.74 -6.42 1.25
N ASN A 126 19.87 -5.71 1.19
CA ASN A 126 19.93 -4.26 1.33
C ASN A 126 19.17 -3.56 0.21
N GLN A 127 19.23 -4.09 -1.02
CA GLN A 127 18.44 -3.60 -2.13
C GLN A 127 16.94 -3.82 -1.87
N THR A 128 16.51 -5.02 -1.47
CA THR A 128 15.10 -5.29 -1.15
C THR A 128 14.57 -4.39 -0.03
N ILE A 129 15.36 -4.15 1.02
CA ILE A 129 14.99 -3.20 2.08
C ILE A 129 14.82 -1.80 1.50
N ARG A 130 15.75 -1.35 0.66
CA ARG A 130 15.67 -0.04 0.01
C ARG A 130 14.39 0.09 -0.83
N ASP A 131 14.13 -0.87 -1.72
CA ASP A 131 12.95 -0.89 -2.59
C ASP A 131 11.65 -0.84 -1.75
N ASN A 132 11.60 -1.58 -0.64
CA ASN A 132 10.46 -1.57 0.27
C ASN A 132 10.29 -0.23 1.01
N LEU A 133 11.38 0.44 1.38
CA LEU A 133 11.30 1.78 1.98
C LEU A 133 10.83 2.83 0.97
N GLU A 134 11.23 2.70 -0.29
CA GLU A 134 10.72 3.55 -1.38
C GLU A 134 9.22 3.36 -1.58
N LYS A 135 8.72 2.11 -1.51
CA LYS A 135 7.27 1.83 -1.50
C LYS A 135 6.55 2.52 -0.35
N VAL A 136 7.08 2.41 0.88
CA VAL A 136 6.48 3.10 2.04
C VAL A 136 6.41 4.61 1.81
N GLN A 137 7.44 5.22 1.20
CA GLN A 137 7.40 6.64 0.87
C GLN A 137 6.34 6.96 -0.19
N ARG A 138 6.21 6.12 -1.22
CA ARG A 138 5.16 6.23 -2.22
C ARG A 138 3.77 6.15 -1.58
N TRP A 139 3.54 5.21 -0.67
CA TRP A 139 2.28 5.07 0.08
C TRP A 139 1.98 6.29 0.95
N LYS A 140 2.99 6.81 1.67
CA LYS A 140 2.86 8.06 2.46
C LYS A 140 2.41 9.23 1.59
N ASN A 141 3.02 9.39 0.41
CA ASN A 141 2.68 10.46 -0.51
C ASN A 141 1.24 10.29 -1.04
N ALA A 142 0.86 9.07 -1.40
CA ALA A 142 -0.49 8.77 -1.89
C ALA A 142 -1.56 9.07 -0.83
N LEU A 143 -1.36 8.64 0.42
CA LEU A 143 -2.23 8.94 1.56
C LEU A 143 -2.36 10.45 1.81
N HIS A 144 -1.23 11.16 1.82
CA HIS A 144 -1.23 12.61 2.06
C HIS A 144 -2.01 13.36 0.98
N ARG A 145 -1.86 12.94 -0.28
CA ARG A 145 -2.58 13.52 -1.42
C ARG A 145 -4.06 13.21 -1.38
N ALA A 146 -4.44 11.95 -1.13
CA ALA A 146 -5.84 11.55 -1.03
C ALA A 146 -6.57 12.29 0.10
N ALA A 147 -5.88 12.59 1.20
CA ALA A 147 -6.42 13.40 2.30
C ALA A 147 -6.72 14.87 1.93
N GLY A 148 -6.20 15.36 0.80
CA GLY A 148 -6.47 16.69 0.26
C GLY A 148 -7.60 16.73 -0.78
N ILE A 149 -8.08 15.57 -1.24
CA ILE A 149 -9.20 15.47 -2.17
C ILE A 149 -10.51 15.69 -1.39
N ALA A 150 -11.42 16.49 -1.94
CA ALA A 150 -12.75 16.66 -1.37
C ALA A 150 -13.46 15.29 -1.33
N GLY A 151 -13.91 14.87 -0.15
CA GLY A 151 -14.47 13.54 0.08
C GLY A 151 -15.69 13.54 0.99
N LEU A 152 -16.32 12.38 1.08
CA LEU A 152 -17.47 12.16 1.93
C LEU A 152 -17.02 11.71 3.33
N ASP A 153 -17.41 12.47 4.35
CA ASP A 153 -17.24 12.07 5.76
C ASP A 153 -18.55 11.46 6.28
N VAL A 154 -18.54 10.14 6.47
CA VAL A 154 -19.75 9.38 6.85
C VAL A 154 -20.27 9.78 8.23
N ARG A 155 -19.40 10.30 9.12
CA ARG A 155 -19.83 10.77 10.45
C ARG A 155 -20.65 12.05 10.38
N LYS A 156 -20.46 12.87 9.34
CA LYS A 156 -21.20 14.12 9.13
C LYS A 156 -22.55 13.91 8.47
N THR A 157 -22.77 12.76 7.84
CA THR A 157 -24.02 12.44 7.14
C THR A 157 -25.08 11.76 8.02
N ALA A 158 -24.73 11.37 9.25
CA ALA A 158 -25.64 10.65 10.16
C ALA A 158 -26.55 11.56 11.02
N ASN A 159 -26.47 12.89 10.88
CA ASN A 159 -27.28 13.87 11.63
C ASN A 159 -28.35 14.55 10.76
N GLY A 160 -29.04 13.78 9.90
CA GLY A 160 -30.14 14.25 9.05
C GLY A 160 -31.48 13.67 9.46
#